data_AF-A0A916QTF8-F1
#
_entry.id   AF-A0A916QTF8-F1
#
_cell.length_a   1.000
_cell.length_b   1.000
_cell.length_c   1.000
_cell.angle_alpha   90.00
_cell.angle_beta   90.00
_cell.angle_gamma   90.00
#
_symmetry.space_group_name_H-M   'P 1'
#
loop_
_entity.id
_entity.type
_entity.pdbx_description
1 polymer ?
#
loop_
_entity_poly.entity_id
_entity_poly.type
_entity_poly.pdbx_seq_one_letter_code
_entity_poly.pdbx_strand_id
1 'polypeptide(L)'
;MLGMAVGFGVTFYLGFVSKSYRSEDDIEADTGLPVLASLQAGDWDNPVDSYLDVMYAPNSEYAERIRQLRTSVLLQLPAGKTQKILVTSSTPDEGKTTTTLNLAAMIAKTGKSVILVDCDLRRSGLAQQFGWDMDYGLSDYLEQACDLDQAIYSDTHMPFDILTSNGAHAQTVDALGQDKLAEIMSLLEQSYDVIIIDSPPVLAVADGLMLARAVDSLVFVVRWNETPKQAVKKALGMLGDARARPSGLVFNMVDPKEYFREFVGGYAYEE
;
A
#
# COMPACT_ATOMS: atom_id res chain seq x y z
N MET A 1 -10.12 -3.34 -50.21
CA MET A 1 -11.11 -3.39 -49.11
C MET A 1 -10.68 -4.28 -47.94
N LEU A 2 -10.08 -5.46 -48.18
CA LEU A 2 -9.61 -6.35 -47.09
C LEU A 2 -8.54 -5.71 -46.18
N GLY A 3 -7.59 -4.95 -46.74
CA GLY A 3 -6.53 -4.29 -45.95
C GLY A 3 -7.03 -3.17 -45.03
N MET A 4 -8.14 -2.51 -45.36
CA MET A 4 -8.74 -1.48 -44.50
C MET A 4 -9.47 -2.10 -43.30
N ALA A 5 -10.11 -3.27 -43.47
CA ALA A 5 -10.78 -3.98 -42.39
C ALA A 5 -9.80 -4.56 -41.37
N VAL A 6 -8.65 -5.09 -41.83
CA VAL A 6 -7.57 -5.56 -40.95
C VAL A 6 -6.91 -4.40 -40.22
N GLY A 7 -6.66 -3.27 -40.90
CA GLY A 7 -6.12 -2.06 -40.27
C GLY A 7 -7.03 -1.50 -39.18
N PHE A 8 -8.35 -1.44 -39.42
CA PHE A 8 -9.32 -1.02 -38.39
C PHE A 8 -9.36 -2.00 -37.23
N GLY A 9 -9.33 -3.31 -37.49
CA GLY A 9 -9.32 -4.35 -36.45
C GLY A 9 -8.09 -4.30 -35.55
N VAL A 10 -6.90 -4.07 -36.12
CA VAL A 10 -5.64 -3.92 -35.36
C VAL A 10 -5.64 -2.61 -34.56
N THR A 11 -6.14 -1.51 -35.13
CA THR A 11 -6.22 -0.22 -34.40
C THR A 11 -7.26 -0.27 -33.28
N PHE A 12 -8.37 -0.98 -33.49
CA PHE A 12 -9.42 -1.19 -32.48
C PHE A 12 -8.95 -2.15 -31.37
N TYR A 13 -8.17 -3.19 -31.70
CA TYR A 13 -7.57 -4.11 -30.74
C TYR A 13 -6.42 -3.48 -29.94
N LEU A 14 -5.54 -2.72 -30.60
CA LEU A 14 -4.50 -1.92 -29.92
C LEU A 14 -5.10 -0.78 -29.10
N GLY A 15 -6.30 -0.30 -29.43
CA GLY A 15 -7.08 0.63 -28.62
C GLY A 15 -7.67 0.01 -27.35
N PHE A 16 -7.77 -1.32 -27.28
CA PHE A 16 -8.20 -2.08 -26.10
C PHE A 16 -7.02 -2.58 -25.24
N VAL A 17 -5.77 -2.42 -25.69
CA VAL A 17 -4.62 -2.44 -24.79
C VAL A 17 -4.77 -1.19 -23.92
N SER A 18 -5.37 -1.36 -22.75
CA SER A 18 -5.55 -0.27 -21.80
C SER A 18 -4.21 0.41 -21.60
N LYS A 19 -4.10 1.66 -22.05
CA LYS A 19 -2.92 2.49 -21.76
C LYS A 19 -2.79 2.50 -20.25
N SER A 20 -1.66 2.03 -19.72
CA SER A 20 -1.22 2.18 -18.34
C SER A 20 -0.46 3.50 -18.20
N TYR A 21 -0.23 3.95 -16.96
CA TYR A 21 0.60 5.12 -16.71
C TYR A 21 2.08 4.75 -16.82
N ARG A 22 2.90 5.65 -17.36
CA ARG A 22 4.36 5.46 -17.52
C ARG A 22 5.23 6.58 -16.96
N SER A 23 4.65 7.73 -16.64
CA SER A 23 5.33 8.86 -16.01
C SER A 23 4.45 9.44 -14.91
N GLU A 24 5.07 10.15 -13.96
CA GLU A 24 4.35 10.85 -12.90
C GLU A 24 3.41 11.91 -13.48
N ASP A 25 3.90 12.72 -14.42
CA ASP A 25 3.11 13.78 -15.08
C ASP A 25 1.78 13.26 -15.68
N ASP A 26 1.79 12.07 -16.28
CA ASP A 26 0.62 11.48 -16.92
C ASP A 26 -0.43 11.04 -15.89
N ILE A 27 -0.01 10.47 -14.76
CA ILE A 27 -0.94 10.05 -13.72
C ILE A 27 -1.44 11.24 -12.89
N GLU A 28 -0.59 12.23 -12.61
CA GLU A 28 -0.98 13.45 -11.91
C GLU A 28 -1.98 14.27 -12.75
N ALA A 29 -1.72 14.47 -14.04
CA ALA A 29 -2.61 15.22 -14.93
C ALA A 29 -3.97 14.53 -15.09
N ASP A 30 -4.00 13.20 -15.12
CA ASP A 30 -5.23 12.43 -15.35
C ASP A 30 -6.06 12.22 -14.07
N THR A 31 -5.43 12.16 -12.90
CA THR A 31 -6.10 11.91 -11.61
C THR A 31 -6.29 13.16 -10.76
N GLY A 32 -5.48 14.19 -10.97
CA GLY A 32 -5.40 15.39 -10.14
C GLY A 32 -4.81 15.15 -8.74
N LEU A 33 -4.17 14.00 -8.52
CA LEU A 33 -3.53 13.63 -7.27
C LEU A 33 -2.00 13.68 -7.43
N PRO A 34 -1.26 14.18 -6.42
CA PRO A 34 0.19 14.21 -6.48
C PRO A 34 0.79 12.81 -6.32
N VAL A 35 1.93 12.55 -6.95
CA VAL A 35 2.77 11.38 -6.68
C VAL A 35 3.65 11.66 -5.47
N LEU A 36 3.48 10.87 -4.41
CA LEU A 36 4.23 10.99 -3.15
C LEU A 36 5.64 10.41 -3.27
N ALA A 37 5.76 9.33 -4.04
CA ALA A 37 7.02 8.67 -4.38
C ALA A 37 6.85 7.71 -5.57
N SER A 38 7.90 7.61 -6.37
CA SER A 38 8.13 6.50 -7.30
C SER A 38 9.05 5.46 -6.68
N LEU A 39 8.58 4.23 -6.57
CA LEU A 39 9.32 3.09 -6.00
C LEU A 39 9.80 2.19 -7.14
N GLN A 40 11.12 1.99 -7.22
CA GLN A 40 11.73 1.14 -8.23
C GLN A 40 11.38 -0.33 -8.02
N ALA A 41 11.29 -1.10 -9.11
CA ALA A 41 11.23 -2.55 -9.02
C ALA A 41 12.57 -3.10 -8.48
N GLY A 42 12.50 -3.95 -7.45
CA GLY A 42 13.63 -4.70 -6.92
C GLY A 42 13.60 -6.17 -7.34
N ASP A 43 14.71 -6.87 -7.14
CA ASP A 43 14.83 -8.32 -7.35
C ASP A 43 14.39 -9.05 -6.08
N TRP A 44 13.07 -9.04 -5.84
CA TRP A 44 12.44 -9.60 -4.65
C TRP A 44 11.36 -10.61 -5.05
N ASP A 45 11.37 -11.77 -4.43
CA ASP A 45 10.34 -12.80 -4.66
C ASP A 45 9.09 -12.51 -3.82
N ASN A 46 9.25 -11.83 -2.69
CA ASN A 46 8.17 -11.55 -1.76
C ASN A 46 8.38 -10.22 -0.97
N PRO A 47 7.36 -9.72 -0.26
CA PRO A 47 7.45 -8.49 0.54
C PRO A 47 8.52 -8.51 1.65
N VAL A 48 8.88 -9.68 2.21
CA VAL A 48 9.94 -9.83 3.23
C VAL A 48 11.29 -9.47 2.64
N ASP A 49 11.61 -9.95 1.44
CA ASP A 49 12.89 -9.66 0.79
C ASP A 49 13.09 -8.14 0.61
N SER A 50 12.03 -7.44 0.20
CA SER A 50 12.03 -5.98 0.08
C SER A 50 12.24 -5.27 1.42
N TYR A 51 11.56 -5.74 2.47
CA TYR A 51 11.75 -5.23 3.83
C TYR A 51 13.20 -5.42 4.30
N LEU A 52 13.77 -6.61 4.11
CA LEU A 52 15.14 -6.91 4.50
C LEU A 52 16.15 -6.04 3.73
N ASP A 53 15.95 -5.81 2.43
CA ASP A 53 16.80 -4.90 1.65
C ASP A 53 16.80 -3.48 2.23
N VAL A 54 15.64 -2.91 2.55
CA VAL A 54 15.55 -1.58 3.18
C VAL A 54 16.20 -1.54 4.57
N MET A 55 16.14 -2.64 5.31
CA MET A 55 16.72 -2.72 6.65
C MET A 55 18.23 -2.90 6.64
N TYR A 56 18.78 -3.73 5.75
CA TYR A 56 20.21 -4.06 5.69
C TYR A 56 21.01 -3.19 4.71
N ALA A 57 20.37 -2.58 3.71
CA ALA A 57 20.96 -1.62 2.80
C ALA A 57 20.31 -0.23 2.95
N PRO A 58 20.44 0.43 4.12
CA PRO A 58 19.76 1.70 4.37
C PRO A 58 20.18 2.84 3.43
N ASN A 59 21.32 2.73 2.76
CA ASN A 59 21.80 3.70 1.78
C ASN A 59 21.43 3.36 0.33
N SER A 60 20.62 2.31 0.10
CA SER A 60 20.13 1.97 -1.24
C SER A 60 19.20 3.06 -1.79
N GLU A 61 19.10 3.14 -3.11
CA GLU A 61 18.17 4.08 -3.77
C GLU A 61 16.72 3.79 -3.37
N TYR A 62 16.36 2.52 -3.25
CA TYR A 62 15.03 2.12 -2.81
C TYR A 62 14.75 2.59 -1.38
N ALA A 63 15.70 2.41 -0.45
CA ALA A 63 15.55 2.92 0.91
C ALA A 63 15.41 4.45 0.96
N GLU A 64 16.09 5.18 0.06
CA GLU A 64 15.92 6.63 -0.09
C GLU A 64 14.52 7.00 -0.59
N ARG A 65 13.96 6.25 -1.54
CA ARG A 65 12.58 6.46 -2.01
C ARG A 65 11.54 6.19 -0.93
N ILE A 66 11.76 5.17 -0.10
CA ILE A 66 10.90 4.93 1.07
C ILE A 66 11.04 6.07 2.11
N ARG A 67 12.23 6.66 2.29
CA ARG A 67 12.40 7.87 3.12
C ARG A 67 11.66 9.08 2.56
N GLN A 68 11.68 9.26 1.24
CA GLN A 68 10.89 10.30 0.57
C GLN A 68 9.40 10.06 0.81
N LEU A 69 8.90 8.84 0.57
CA LEU A 69 7.50 8.47 0.81
C LEU A 69 7.08 8.77 2.26
N ARG A 70 7.87 8.31 3.23
CA ARG A 70 7.64 8.63 4.66
C ARG A 70 7.48 10.13 4.87
N THR A 71 8.39 10.92 4.33
CA THR A 71 8.40 12.38 4.51
C THR A 71 7.15 13.00 3.89
N SER A 72 6.81 12.63 2.66
CA SER A 72 5.60 13.10 1.96
C SER A 72 4.33 12.77 2.74
N VAL A 73 4.21 11.55 3.27
CA VAL A 73 3.05 11.10 4.05
C VAL A 73 2.97 11.87 5.38
N LEU A 74 4.06 11.94 6.14
CA LEU A 74 4.05 12.61 7.46
C LEU A 74 3.82 14.12 7.38
N LEU A 75 4.20 14.79 6.29
CA LEU A 75 3.97 16.23 6.09
C LEU A 75 2.50 16.58 5.86
N GLN A 76 1.69 15.62 5.40
CA GLN A 76 0.26 15.82 5.15
C GLN A 76 -0.59 15.60 6.40
N LEU A 77 0.01 15.08 7.46
CA LEU A 77 -0.69 14.59 8.64
C LEU A 77 -0.74 15.65 9.75
N PRO A 78 -1.90 15.82 10.41
CA PRO A 78 -2.06 16.83 11.46
C PRO A 78 -1.23 16.48 12.70
N ALA A 79 -0.47 17.43 13.22
CA ALA A 79 0.33 17.21 14.44
C ALA A 79 -0.54 16.93 15.68
N GLY A 80 -0.01 16.13 16.61
CA GLY A 80 -0.56 15.97 17.97
C GLY A 80 -1.68 14.94 18.14
N LYS A 81 -1.89 14.04 17.17
CA LYS A 81 -2.76 12.88 17.28
C LYS A 81 -2.08 11.62 16.72
N THR A 82 -2.57 10.44 17.08
CA THR A 82 -2.22 9.19 16.39
C THR A 82 -2.63 9.29 14.93
N GLN A 83 -1.77 8.81 14.04
CA GLN A 83 -1.99 8.88 12.60
C GLN A 83 -2.42 7.53 12.06
N LYS A 84 -3.59 7.47 11.42
CA LYS A 84 -4.06 6.28 10.69
C LYS A 84 -3.81 6.46 9.21
N ILE A 85 -2.98 5.58 8.64
CA ILE A 85 -2.58 5.61 7.24
C ILE A 85 -3.07 4.34 6.57
N LEU A 86 -4.03 4.47 5.65
CA LEU A 86 -4.43 3.38 4.77
C LEU A 86 -3.52 3.32 3.55
N VAL A 87 -3.06 2.14 3.18
CA VAL A 87 -2.47 1.89 1.87
C VAL A 87 -3.39 0.96 1.11
N THR A 88 -3.85 1.39 -0.07
CA THR A 88 -4.72 0.61 -0.93
C THR A 88 -4.34 0.76 -2.39
N SER A 89 -5.05 0.08 -3.29
CA SER A 89 -4.78 0.08 -4.72
C SER A 89 -6.05 -0.26 -5.51
N SER A 90 -5.97 -0.20 -6.83
CA SER A 90 -7.11 -0.52 -7.71
C SER A 90 -7.34 -2.03 -7.81
N THR A 91 -6.28 -2.81 -7.99
CA THR A 91 -6.29 -4.24 -8.29
C THR A 91 -5.26 -4.99 -7.43
N PRO A 92 -5.34 -6.33 -7.36
CA PRO A 92 -4.30 -7.15 -6.74
C PRO A 92 -2.90 -6.86 -7.29
N ASP A 93 -1.87 -7.20 -6.49
CA ASP A 93 -0.46 -7.29 -6.93
C ASP A 93 0.17 -5.97 -7.44
N GLU A 94 -0.33 -4.83 -6.95
CA GLU A 94 0.27 -3.51 -7.15
C GLU A 94 1.34 -3.14 -6.09
N GLY A 95 1.57 -4.02 -5.10
CA GLY A 95 2.60 -3.86 -4.06
C GLY A 95 2.21 -3.04 -2.83
N LYS A 96 0.92 -3.07 -2.44
CA LYS A 96 0.42 -2.49 -1.19
C LYS A 96 1.18 -2.98 0.04
N THR A 97 1.22 -4.30 0.25
CA THR A 97 1.91 -4.97 1.37
C THR A 97 3.39 -4.65 1.44
N THR A 98 4.08 -4.63 0.29
CA THR A 98 5.49 -4.21 0.22
C THR A 98 5.65 -2.75 0.62
N THR A 99 4.75 -1.87 0.16
CA THR A 99 4.77 -0.45 0.49
C THR A 99 4.48 -0.21 1.98
N THR A 100 3.49 -0.91 2.56
CA THR A 100 3.12 -0.78 3.97
C THR A 100 4.22 -1.23 4.91
N LEU A 101 4.82 -2.40 4.68
CA LEU A 101 5.94 -2.93 5.47
C LEU A 101 7.11 -1.95 5.50
N ASN A 102 7.54 -1.49 4.32
CA ASN A 102 8.68 -0.59 4.21
C ASN A 102 8.40 0.80 4.80
N LEU A 103 7.18 1.32 4.61
CA LEU A 103 6.75 2.57 5.22
C LEU A 103 6.70 2.46 6.75
N ALA A 104 6.18 1.36 7.29
CA ALA A 104 6.15 1.09 8.73
C ALA A 104 7.56 1.08 9.32
N ALA A 105 8.47 0.33 8.71
CA ALA A 105 9.86 0.27 9.12
C ALA A 105 10.51 1.66 9.13
N MET A 106 10.27 2.46 8.09
CA MET A 106 10.91 3.77 7.94
C MET A 106 10.33 4.84 8.87
N ILE A 107 9.03 4.76 9.20
CA ILE A 107 8.39 5.60 10.23
C ILE A 107 8.90 5.20 11.61
N ALA A 108 8.94 3.91 11.93
CA ALA A 108 9.40 3.42 13.23
C ALA A 108 10.86 3.83 13.52
N LYS A 109 11.73 3.85 12.50
CA LYS A 109 13.10 4.39 12.59
C LYS A 109 13.19 5.86 13.06
N THR A 110 12.08 6.61 13.07
CA THR A 110 12.03 7.97 13.64
C THR A 110 11.78 8.01 15.15
N GLY A 111 11.65 6.85 15.81
CA GLY A 111 11.37 6.72 17.23
C GLY A 111 9.88 6.75 17.60
N LYS A 112 9.00 6.69 16.59
CA LYS A 112 7.54 6.59 16.78
C LYS A 112 7.13 5.15 17.10
N SER A 113 6.15 4.96 17.98
CA SER A 113 5.50 3.66 18.12
C SER A 113 4.60 3.40 16.92
N VAL A 114 4.85 2.32 16.18
CA VAL A 114 4.14 1.99 14.94
C VAL A 114 3.54 0.59 15.05
N ILE A 115 2.31 0.45 14.59
CA ILE A 115 1.68 -0.86 14.33
C ILE A 115 1.24 -0.98 12.88
N LEU A 116 1.53 -2.12 12.25
CA LEU A 116 0.98 -2.51 10.95
C LEU A 116 -0.22 -3.45 11.18
N VAL A 117 -1.38 -3.09 10.64
CA VAL A 117 -2.59 -3.90 10.68
C VAL A 117 -2.84 -4.48 9.29
N ASP A 118 -2.80 -5.80 9.17
CA ASP A 118 -3.11 -6.50 7.92
C ASP A 118 -4.61 -6.78 7.83
N CYS A 119 -5.33 -5.91 7.13
CA CYS A 119 -6.76 -6.06 6.88
C CYS A 119 -7.08 -6.78 5.56
N ASP A 120 -6.09 -7.23 4.76
CA ASP A 120 -6.35 -8.11 3.61
C ASP A 120 -6.48 -9.57 4.07
N LEU A 121 -7.46 -9.81 4.94
CA LEU A 121 -7.73 -11.12 5.53
C LEU A 121 -7.98 -12.22 4.47
N ARG A 122 -8.33 -11.85 3.24
CA ARG A 122 -8.56 -12.81 2.14
C ARG A 122 -7.26 -13.33 1.53
N ARG A 123 -6.16 -12.57 1.65
CA ARG A 123 -4.84 -12.94 1.13
C ARG A 123 -3.73 -12.81 2.19
N SER A 124 -4.10 -12.75 3.47
CA SER A 124 -3.16 -12.67 4.61
C SER A 124 -2.12 -13.78 4.50
N GLY A 125 -0.86 -13.39 4.43
CA GLY A 125 0.28 -14.31 4.28
C GLY A 125 1.55 -13.83 4.97
N LEU A 126 1.50 -12.68 5.65
CA LEU A 126 2.68 -12.09 6.28
C LEU A 126 3.28 -13.01 7.35
N ALA A 127 2.47 -13.56 8.25
CA ALA A 127 2.95 -14.46 9.30
C ALA A 127 3.70 -15.67 8.73
N GLN A 128 3.16 -16.28 7.67
CA GLN A 128 3.82 -17.41 6.99
C GLN A 128 5.11 -17.01 6.30
N GLN A 129 5.13 -15.86 5.62
CA GLN A 129 6.31 -15.38 4.89
C GLN A 129 7.46 -15.01 5.83
N PHE A 130 7.17 -14.40 6.97
CA PHE A 130 8.15 -14.09 8.00
C PHE A 130 8.51 -15.29 8.89
N GLY A 131 7.74 -16.38 8.82
CA GLY A 131 7.94 -17.56 9.65
C GLY A 131 7.64 -17.32 11.13
N TRP A 132 6.70 -16.42 11.43
CA TRP A 132 6.31 -16.13 12.80
C TRP A 132 5.51 -17.27 13.41
N ASP A 133 5.88 -17.62 14.64
CA ASP A 133 5.11 -18.50 15.51
C ASP A 133 4.20 -17.62 16.39
N MET A 134 2.97 -17.44 15.94
CA MET A 134 1.96 -16.60 16.59
C MET A 134 0.93 -17.47 17.30
N ASP A 135 0.76 -17.27 18.60
CA ASP A 135 -0.30 -17.95 19.39
C ASP A 135 -1.70 -17.50 18.95
N TYR A 136 -1.87 -16.20 18.70
CA TYR A 136 -3.11 -15.57 18.25
C TYR A 136 -2.84 -14.48 17.20
N GLY A 137 -3.84 -14.18 16.38
CA GLY A 137 -3.81 -13.05 15.46
C GLY A 137 -5.15 -12.34 15.34
N LEU A 138 -5.27 -11.45 14.35
CA LEU A 138 -6.46 -10.66 14.10
C LEU A 138 -7.72 -11.52 13.93
N SER A 139 -7.60 -12.68 13.28
CA SER A 139 -8.71 -13.62 13.11
C SER A 139 -9.25 -14.12 14.45
N ASP A 140 -8.37 -14.51 15.37
CA ASP A 140 -8.74 -15.05 16.68
C ASP A 140 -9.41 -13.99 17.55
N TYR A 141 -8.92 -12.74 17.49
CA TYR A 141 -9.55 -11.61 18.16
C TYR A 141 -10.95 -11.32 17.62
N LEU A 142 -11.13 -11.35 16.29
CA LEU A 142 -12.46 -11.16 15.67
C LEU A 142 -13.45 -12.26 16.09
N GLU A 143 -12.95 -13.46 16.33
CA GLU A 143 -13.71 -14.63 16.81
C GLU A 143 -13.86 -14.67 18.35
N GLN A 144 -13.35 -13.65 19.07
CA GLN A 144 -13.39 -13.54 20.52
C GLN A 144 -12.65 -14.68 21.25
N ALA A 145 -11.62 -15.25 20.60
CA ALA A 145 -10.78 -16.29 21.18
C ALA A 145 -9.62 -15.75 22.02
N CYS A 146 -9.29 -14.46 21.88
CA CYS A 146 -8.26 -13.76 22.66
C CYS A 146 -8.60 -12.27 22.83
N ASP A 147 -7.89 -11.60 23.73
CA ASP A 147 -7.87 -10.14 23.83
C ASP A 147 -6.96 -9.50 22.76
N LEU A 148 -7.17 -8.22 22.44
CA LEU A 148 -6.45 -7.56 21.35
C LEU A 148 -4.93 -7.52 21.57
N ASP A 149 -4.48 -7.31 22.81
CA ASP A 149 -3.07 -7.29 23.17
C ASP A 149 -2.38 -8.63 22.95
N GLN A 150 -3.10 -9.74 23.12
CA GLN A 150 -2.61 -11.09 22.83
C GLN A 150 -2.50 -11.38 21.32
N ALA A 151 -3.30 -10.70 20.50
CA ALA A 151 -3.28 -10.82 19.04
C ALA A 151 -2.22 -9.94 18.36
N ILE A 152 -1.64 -8.98 19.09
CA ILE A 152 -0.55 -8.13 18.60
C ILE A 152 0.76 -8.91 18.71
N TYR A 153 1.46 -9.02 17.60
CA TYR A 153 2.76 -9.66 17.52
C TYR A 153 3.89 -8.63 17.49
N SER A 154 4.86 -8.82 18.39
CA SER A 154 6.08 -8.02 18.47
C SER A 154 7.30 -8.90 18.15
N ASP A 155 7.92 -8.68 16.99
CA ASP A 155 9.17 -9.33 16.61
C ASP A 155 10.35 -8.50 17.11
N THR A 156 11.27 -9.12 17.87
CA THR A 156 12.46 -8.42 18.38
C THR A 156 13.41 -7.93 17.29
N HIS A 157 13.27 -8.43 16.06
CA HIS A 157 14.03 -8.02 14.89
C HIS A 157 13.31 -6.96 14.03
N MET A 158 12.11 -6.53 14.44
CA MET A 158 11.36 -5.47 13.76
C MET A 158 11.24 -4.21 14.61
N PRO A 159 11.24 -3.02 13.98
CA PRO A 159 11.08 -1.78 14.71
C PRO A 159 9.59 -1.41 14.98
N PHE A 160 8.63 -2.24 14.57
CA PHE A 160 7.19 -2.00 14.70
C PHE A 160 6.44 -3.29 15.06
N ASP A 161 5.26 -3.13 15.64
CA ASP A 161 4.36 -4.24 15.98
C ASP A 161 3.41 -4.57 14.83
N ILE A 162 2.84 -5.77 14.84
CA ILE A 162 2.01 -6.27 13.75
C ILE A 162 0.74 -6.93 14.29
N LEU A 163 -0.40 -6.55 13.71
CA LEU A 163 -1.68 -7.22 13.89
C LEU A 163 -2.08 -7.84 12.55
N THR A 164 -1.76 -9.12 12.37
CA THR A 164 -2.07 -9.89 11.15
C THR A 164 -2.86 -11.16 11.52
N SER A 165 -3.42 -11.82 10.52
CA SER A 165 -4.15 -13.08 10.72
C SER A 165 -3.27 -14.29 10.42
N ASN A 166 -3.34 -15.29 11.30
CA ASN A 166 -2.73 -16.60 11.12
C ASN A 166 -3.78 -17.62 10.66
N GLY A 167 -4.32 -17.45 9.45
CA GLY A 167 -5.27 -18.40 8.84
C GLY A 167 -6.74 -17.96 8.85
N ALA A 168 -7.05 -16.76 8.37
CA ALA A 168 -8.42 -16.29 8.20
C ALA A 168 -9.27 -17.19 7.27
N HIS A 169 -10.55 -17.33 7.61
CA HIS A 169 -11.56 -17.96 6.78
C HIS A 169 -12.67 -16.95 6.42
N ALA A 170 -13.55 -17.30 5.47
CA ALA A 170 -14.54 -16.37 4.93
C ALA A 170 -15.41 -15.69 6.02
N GLN A 171 -15.78 -16.42 7.07
CA GLN A 171 -16.59 -15.91 8.18
C GLN A 171 -15.85 -14.85 9.01
N THR A 172 -14.54 -14.99 9.17
CA THR A 172 -13.67 -14.04 9.86
C THR A 172 -13.62 -12.69 9.11
N VAL A 173 -13.65 -12.71 7.78
CA VAL A 173 -13.64 -11.48 6.97
C VAL A 173 -14.93 -10.68 7.18
N ASP A 174 -16.07 -11.36 7.24
CA ASP A 174 -17.36 -10.70 7.49
C ASP A 174 -17.46 -10.13 8.93
N ALA A 175 -16.70 -10.68 9.88
CA ALA A 175 -16.62 -10.18 11.25
C ALA A 175 -15.84 -8.85 11.36
N LEU A 176 -14.96 -8.55 10.39
CA LEU A 176 -14.27 -7.26 10.28
C LEU A 176 -15.21 -6.20 9.70
N GLY A 177 -16.30 -5.91 10.43
CA GLY A 177 -17.26 -4.85 10.11
C GLY A 177 -16.82 -3.47 10.63
N GLN A 178 -17.61 -2.45 10.31
CA GLN A 178 -17.28 -1.05 10.63
C GLN A 178 -17.12 -0.81 12.14
N ASP A 179 -18.00 -1.38 12.96
CA ASP A 179 -17.98 -1.19 14.41
C ASP A 179 -16.75 -1.85 15.05
N LYS A 180 -16.42 -3.07 14.61
CA LYS A 180 -15.26 -3.81 15.10
C LYS A 180 -13.95 -3.15 14.67
N LEU A 181 -13.89 -2.65 13.43
CA LEU A 181 -12.75 -1.84 12.97
C LEU A 181 -12.58 -0.58 13.81
N ALA A 182 -13.67 0.14 14.10
CA ALA A 182 -13.62 1.35 14.93
C ALA A 182 -13.14 1.06 16.36
N GLU A 183 -13.57 -0.06 16.93
CA GLU A 183 -13.09 -0.56 18.23
C GLU A 183 -11.58 -0.83 18.20
N ILE A 184 -11.09 -1.61 17.23
CA ILE A 184 -9.66 -1.91 17.07
C ILE A 184 -8.85 -0.62 16.96
N MET A 185 -9.25 0.30 16.07
CA MET A 185 -8.54 1.57 15.88
C MET A 185 -8.50 2.39 17.17
N SER A 186 -9.61 2.48 17.91
CA SER A 186 -9.68 3.23 19.16
C SER A 186 -8.81 2.63 20.28
N LEU A 187 -8.59 1.31 20.27
CA LEU A 187 -7.69 0.65 21.21
C LEU A 187 -6.22 0.89 20.82
N LEU A 188 -5.89 0.74 19.54
CA LEU A 188 -4.54 0.95 19.04
C LEU A 188 -4.07 2.41 19.18
N GLU A 189 -4.97 3.38 19.03
CA GLU A 189 -4.68 4.81 19.21
C GLU A 189 -4.18 5.17 20.62
N GLN A 190 -4.37 4.29 21.61
CA GLN A 190 -3.92 4.52 22.99
C GLN A 190 -2.42 4.20 23.18
N SER A 191 -1.85 3.37 22.31
CA SER A 191 -0.49 2.82 22.45
C SER A 191 0.44 3.20 21.30
N TYR A 192 -0.11 3.55 20.14
CA TYR A 192 0.66 3.81 18.92
C TYR A 192 0.57 5.25 18.45
N ASP A 193 1.71 5.83 18.07
CA ASP A 193 1.79 7.11 17.38
C ASP A 193 1.26 7.00 15.94
N VAL A 194 1.46 5.84 15.31
CA VAL A 194 1.08 5.59 13.91
C VAL A 194 0.52 4.19 13.73
N ILE A 195 -0.65 4.11 13.08
CA ILE A 195 -1.31 2.88 12.68
C ILE A 195 -1.30 2.84 11.14
N ILE A 196 -0.60 1.87 10.56
CA ILE A 196 -0.57 1.65 9.11
C ILE A 196 -1.46 0.46 8.80
N ILE A 197 -2.35 0.61 7.84
CA ILE A 197 -3.33 -0.40 7.48
C ILE A 197 -3.03 -0.89 6.07
N ASP A 198 -2.66 -2.16 5.94
CA ASP A 198 -2.68 -2.85 4.65
C ASP A 198 -4.11 -3.31 4.35
N SER A 199 -4.54 -3.15 3.10
CA SER A 199 -5.94 -3.35 2.74
C SER A 199 -6.10 -4.08 1.43
N PRO A 200 -7.24 -4.76 1.24
CA PRO A 200 -7.53 -5.36 -0.05
C PRO A 200 -7.76 -4.26 -1.11
N PRO A 201 -7.57 -4.58 -2.40
CA PRO A 201 -7.75 -3.61 -3.48
C PRO A 201 -9.22 -3.21 -3.65
N VAL A 202 -9.44 -1.92 -3.94
CA VAL A 202 -10.77 -1.29 -3.98
C VAL A 202 -11.73 -1.95 -4.97
N LEU A 203 -11.24 -2.43 -6.12
CA LEU A 203 -12.10 -3.05 -7.12
C LEU A 203 -12.40 -4.53 -6.85
N ALA A 204 -11.66 -5.18 -5.96
CA ALA A 204 -11.88 -6.59 -5.66
C ALA A 204 -12.97 -6.78 -4.60
N VAL A 205 -13.00 -5.93 -3.57
CA VAL A 205 -13.88 -6.09 -2.41
C VAL A 205 -14.32 -4.74 -1.83
N ALA A 206 -15.49 -4.73 -1.18
CA ALA A 206 -16.06 -3.54 -0.58
C ALA A 206 -15.30 -3.06 0.68
N ASP A 207 -14.60 -3.98 1.36
CA ASP A 207 -13.95 -3.78 2.66
C ASP A 207 -12.96 -2.60 2.64
N GLY A 208 -12.25 -2.40 1.51
CA GLY A 208 -11.33 -1.27 1.32
C GLY A 208 -12.00 0.11 1.42
N LEU A 209 -13.27 0.25 1.02
CA LEU A 209 -14.00 1.52 1.11
C LEU A 209 -14.38 1.87 2.56
N MET A 210 -14.68 0.87 3.37
CA MET A 210 -14.96 1.06 4.79
C MET A 210 -13.71 1.53 5.54
N LEU A 211 -12.58 0.86 5.31
CA LEU A 211 -11.28 1.25 5.86
C LEU A 211 -10.92 2.68 5.45
N ALA A 212 -11.13 3.04 4.18
CA ALA A 212 -10.81 4.35 3.64
C ALA A 212 -11.52 5.52 4.34
N ARG A 213 -12.66 5.27 4.97
CA ARG A 213 -13.41 6.29 5.73
C ARG A 213 -12.96 6.44 7.19
N ALA A 214 -12.18 5.49 7.70
CA ALA A 214 -11.77 5.42 9.10
C ALA A 214 -10.34 5.97 9.35
N VAL A 215 -9.66 6.43 8.30
CA VAL A 215 -8.26 6.85 8.33
C VAL A 215 -8.07 8.35 8.12
N ASP A 216 -6.92 8.86 8.56
CA ASP A 216 -6.52 10.27 8.41
C ASP A 216 -5.86 10.54 7.06
N SER A 217 -5.15 9.54 6.52
CA SER A 217 -4.48 9.60 5.22
C SER A 217 -4.66 8.31 4.45
N LEU A 218 -4.83 8.44 3.13
CA LEU A 218 -4.97 7.31 2.21
C LEU A 218 -3.91 7.43 1.11
N VAL A 219 -2.98 6.49 1.10
CA VAL A 219 -1.96 6.34 0.06
C VAL A 219 -2.45 5.33 -0.97
N PHE A 220 -2.54 5.75 -2.23
CA PHE A 220 -3.06 4.90 -3.30
C PHE A 220 -1.93 4.42 -4.20
N VAL A 221 -1.67 3.12 -4.20
CA VAL A 221 -0.59 2.49 -4.95
C VAL A 221 -1.07 2.16 -6.37
N VAL A 222 -0.24 2.50 -7.36
CA VAL A 222 -0.46 2.18 -8.78
C VAL A 222 0.79 1.54 -9.34
N ARG A 223 0.64 0.40 -10.02
CA ARG A 223 1.79 -0.28 -10.63
C ARG A 223 2.16 0.34 -11.98
N TRP A 224 3.43 0.69 -12.11
CA TRP A 224 4.01 1.29 -13.31
C TRP A 224 3.84 0.40 -14.53
N ASN A 225 3.35 1.00 -15.62
CA ASN A 225 3.14 0.39 -16.93
C ASN A 225 2.25 -0.88 -16.95
N GLU A 226 1.67 -1.29 -15.82
CA GLU A 226 0.86 -2.50 -15.69
C GLU A 226 -0.61 -2.15 -15.43
N THR A 227 -0.88 -1.26 -14.48
CA THR A 227 -2.25 -0.98 -14.05
C THR A 227 -3.03 -0.23 -15.13
N PRO A 228 -4.19 -0.76 -15.57
CA PRO A 228 -5.05 -0.07 -16.53
C PRO A 228 -5.52 1.29 -16.00
N LYS A 229 -5.38 2.37 -16.78
CA LYS A 229 -5.90 3.71 -16.43
C LYS A 229 -7.38 3.68 -16.01
N GLN A 230 -8.20 2.87 -16.68
CA GLN A 230 -9.61 2.73 -16.35
C GLN A 230 -9.85 2.11 -14.96
N ALA A 231 -9.00 1.16 -14.54
CA ALA A 231 -9.08 0.57 -13.21
C ALA A 231 -8.76 1.62 -12.13
N VAL A 232 -7.70 2.41 -12.33
CA VAL A 232 -7.36 3.53 -11.44
C VAL A 232 -8.51 4.52 -11.34
N LYS A 233 -9.04 5.00 -12.47
CA LYS A 233 -10.19 5.94 -12.48
C LYS A 233 -11.42 5.38 -11.77
N LYS A 234 -11.75 4.10 -12.00
CA LYS A 234 -12.90 3.46 -11.37
C LYS A 234 -12.70 3.37 -9.85
N ALA A 235 -11.52 2.96 -9.40
CA ALA A 235 -11.21 2.86 -7.97
C ALA A 235 -11.25 4.23 -7.28
N LEU A 236 -10.63 5.25 -7.89
CA LEU A 236 -10.69 6.63 -7.39
C LEU A 236 -12.11 7.20 -7.38
N GLY A 237 -12.94 6.84 -8.37
CA GLY A 237 -14.37 7.17 -8.38
C GLY A 237 -15.13 6.58 -7.19
N MET A 238 -14.95 5.28 -6.93
CA MET A 238 -15.57 4.60 -5.78
C MET A 238 -15.13 5.19 -4.43
N LEU A 239 -13.83 5.49 -4.31
CA LEU A 239 -13.27 6.19 -3.16
C LEU A 239 -13.86 7.60 -3.00
N GLY A 240 -14.02 8.33 -4.10
CA GLY A 240 -14.68 9.63 -4.14
C GLY A 240 -16.13 9.60 -3.70
N ASP A 241 -16.91 8.60 -4.17
CA ASP A 241 -18.30 8.37 -3.76
C ASP A 241 -18.41 8.05 -2.26
N ALA A 242 -17.43 7.31 -1.72
CA ALA A 242 -17.28 7.04 -0.29
C ALA A 242 -16.76 8.23 0.53
N ARG A 243 -16.47 9.37 -0.12
CA ARG A 243 -15.85 10.57 0.46
C ARG A 243 -14.47 10.33 1.07
N ALA A 244 -13.75 9.33 0.59
CA ALA A 244 -12.37 9.03 0.99
C ALA A 244 -11.44 9.40 -0.16
N ARG A 245 -10.82 10.58 -0.12
CA ARG A 245 -9.89 11.00 -1.17
C ARG A 245 -8.46 10.60 -0.80
N PRO A 246 -7.69 9.97 -1.71
CA PRO A 246 -6.28 9.76 -1.50
C PRO A 246 -5.55 11.07 -1.22
N SER A 247 -4.59 11.02 -0.32
CA SER A 247 -3.67 12.12 -0.03
C SER A 247 -2.55 12.21 -1.06
N GLY A 248 -2.29 11.10 -1.76
CA GLY A 248 -1.49 11.04 -2.98
C GLY A 248 -1.29 9.62 -3.47
N LEU A 249 -0.48 9.49 -4.51
CA LEU A 249 -0.22 8.26 -5.24
C LEU A 249 1.18 7.73 -4.90
N VAL A 250 1.34 6.41 -4.87
CA VAL A 250 2.65 5.76 -4.95
C VAL A 250 2.74 5.06 -6.28
N PHE A 251 3.72 5.45 -7.08
CA PHE A 251 3.96 4.81 -8.36
C PHE A 251 4.98 3.69 -8.18
N ASN A 252 4.52 2.45 -8.19
CA ASN A 252 5.29 1.31 -7.73
C ASN A 252 5.82 0.44 -8.87
N MET A 253 6.92 -0.26 -8.62
CA MET A 253 7.62 -1.13 -9.58
C MET A 253 8.03 -0.39 -10.85
N VAL A 254 8.48 0.86 -10.71
CA VAL A 254 9.03 1.63 -11.84
C VAL A 254 10.30 0.94 -12.34
N ASP A 255 10.41 0.78 -13.66
CA ASP A 255 11.63 0.23 -14.28
C ASP A 255 12.84 1.10 -13.87
N PRO A 256 13.91 0.53 -13.28
CA PRO A 256 15.06 1.29 -12.85
C PRO A 256 15.67 2.16 -13.97
N LYS A 257 15.69 1.70 -15.23
CA LYS A 257 16.25 2.47 -16.35
C LYS A 257 15.41 3.68 -16.70
N GLU A 258 14.09 3.55 -16.69
CA GLU A 258 13.18 4.67 -16.93
C GLU A 258 13.25 5.64 -15.75
N TYR A 259 13.31 5.12 -14.52
CA TYR A 259 13.55 5.92 -13.33
C TYR A 259 14.86 6.72 -13.40
N PHE A 260 15.99 6.10 -13.75
CA PHE A 260 17.26 6.79 -13.93
C PHE A 260 17.17 7.90 -14.98
N ARG A 261 16.47 7.66 -16.09
CA ARG A 261 16.29 8.67 -17.15
C ARG A 261 15.49 9.88 -16.64
N GLU A 262 14.44 9.65 -15.88
CA GLU A 262 13.50 10.68 -15.41
C GLU A 262 14.08 11.46 -14.21
N PHE A 263 14.72 10.79 -13.25
CA PHE A 263 15.14 11.40 -11.98
C PHE A 263 16.64 11.67 -11.83
N VAL A 264 17.51 10.93 -12.52
CA VAL A 264 18.98 11.05 -12.38
C VAL A 264 19.60 11.71 -13.62
N GLY A 265 19.03 11.47 -14.81
CA GLY A 265 19.49 12.05 -16.08
C GLY A 265 19.46 13.58 -16.13
N GLY A 266 18.64 14.24 -15.29
CA GLY A 266 18.63 15.69 -15.12
C GLY A 266 19.74 16.25 -14.21
N TYR A 267 20.45 15.40 -13.47
CA TYR A 267 21.51 15.77 -12.52
C TYR A 267 22.92 15.40 -13.01
N ALA A 268 23.07 15.00 -14.27
CA ALA A 268 24.40 14.91 -14.87
C ALA A 268 24.99 16.33 -14.93
N TYR A 269 25.86 16.65 -13.96
CA TYR A 269 26.74 17.80 -14.05
C TYR A 269 27.50 17.68 -15.37
N GLU A 270 27.39 18.70 -16.21
CA GLU A 270 28.35 18.93 -17.29
C GLU A 270 29.73 19.05 -16.62
N GLU A 271 30.57 18.03 -16.79
CA GLU A 271 32.03 18.15 -16.59
C GLU A 271 32.65 18.92 -17.75
#